data_AF-A0A669QGV3-F1
#
_entry.id   AF-A0A669QGV3-F1
#
_cell.length_a   1.000
_cell.length_b   1.000
_cell.length_c   1.000
_cell.angle_alpha   90.00
_cell.angle_beta   90.00
_cell.angle_gamma   90.00
#
_symmetry.space_group_name_H-M   'P 1'
#
loop_
_entity.id
_entity.type
_entity.pdbx_description
1 polymer ?
#
loop_
_entity_poly.entity_id
_entity_poly.type
_entity_poly.pdbx_seq_one_letter_code
_entity_poly.pdbx_strand_id
1 'polypeptide(L)'
;MFFGGGFPSSNVHVYSNGRMRYTYHQRQDRREHQGDGGLGLFVQLMPILILIVVSALSQMMVSSPPYSLSQRPSVGHVHRRMTEHLKVTYYVSENFAEEYTGTNLKNVERSVEDDYIANLRNNCWKEKQQKEGLLYRARYFGDTELYQRAQKMGTPSCSRLSDTLTCLKFW
;
A
#
# COMPACT_ATOMS: atom_id res chain seq x y z
N MET A 1 -15.39 27.56 -19.40
CA MET A 1 -16.33 28.24 -18.48
C MET A 1 -16.74 27.26 -17.39
N PHE A 2 -16.55 27.63 -16.13
CA PHE A 2 -17.13 26.97 -14.95
C PHE A 2 -17.40 28.08 -13.92
N PHE A 3 -18.66 28.26 -13.57
CA PHE A 3 -19.22 29.27 -12.65
C PHE A 3 -18.70 29.00 -11.22
N GLY A 4 -18.51 29.92 -10.29
CA GLY A 4 -18.97 31.31 -10.14
C GLY A 4 -19.27 31.54 -8.66
N GLY A 5 -18.68 32.60 -8.07
CA GLY A 5 -19.08 33.23 -6.80
C GLY A 5 -18.80 32.44 -5.50
N GLY A 6 -18.43 33.03 -4.38
CA GLY A 6 -18.25 34.43 -4.02
C GLY A 6 -18.07 34.52 -2.50
N PHE A 7 -17.03 35.22 -2.06
CA PHE A 7 -16.84 35.77 -0.70
C PHE A 7 -15.95 37.02 -0.89
N PRO A 8 -16.08 38.10 -0.11
CA PRO A 8 -16.53 38.13 1.27
C PRO A 8 -17.67 39.11 1.58
N SER A 9 -18.33 38.86 2.72
CA SER A 9 -19.26 39.74 3.40
C SER A 9 -18.60 41.09 3.72
N SER A 10 -18.78 42.08 2.87
CA SER A 10 -18.48 43.48 3.18
C SER A 10 -19.52 43.97 4.20
N ASN A 11 -19.05 44.26 5.41
CA ASN A 11 -19.80 44.98 6.44
C ASN A 11 -20.05 46.41 5.95
N VAL A 12 -21.22 46.62 5.35
CA VAL A 12 -21.73 47.96 5.01
C VAL A 12 -22.14 48.64 6.32
N HIS A 13 -21.25 49.47 6.86
CA HIS A 13 -21.61 50.42 7.91
C HIS A 13 -22.38 51.58 7.28
N VAL A 14 -23.70 51.55 7.44
CA VAL A 14 -24.61 52.63 7.06
C VAL A 14 -24.36 53.85 7.97
N TYR A 15 -24.02 54.98 7.36
CA TYR A 15 -24.01 56.28 8.01
C TYR A 15 -25.44 56.67 8.40
N SER A 16 -25.75 56.66 9.69
CA SER A 16 -26.95 57.29 10.24
C SER A 16 -26.54 58.41 11.19
N ASN A 17 -26.93 59.61 10.82
CA ASN A 17 -26.64 60.87 11.49
C ASN A 17 -27.72 61.11 12.56
N GLY A 18 -27.37 61.03 13.86
CA GLY A 18 -28.35 61.25 14.93
C GLY A 18 -27.73 61.31 16.32
N ARG A 19 -27.78 62.48 16.95
CA ARG A 19 -27.37 62.79 18.32
C ARG A 19 -28.15 61.99 19.37
N MET A 20 -27.51 61.49 20.43
CA MET A 20 -27.80 61.80 21.85
C MET A 20 -26.87 61.04 22.83
N ARG A 21 -26.86 61.49 24.08
CA ARG A 21 -25.83 61.38 25.12
C ARG A 21 -26.30 60.49 26.29
N TYR A 22 -25.33 59.90 27.03
CA TYR A 22 -25.41 59.35 28.42
C TYR A 22 -26.22 58.02 28.57
N THR A 23 -25.81 56.96 29.29
CA THR A 23 -25.27 56.88 30.67
C THR A 23 -24.64 55.48 30.93
N TYR A 24 -23.81 55.45 31.97
CA TYR A 24 -22.93 54.44 32.56
C TYR A 24 -23.59 53.11 33.02
N HIS A 25 -22.94 51.96 32.73
CA HIS A 25 -22.84 50.74 33.56
C HIS A 25 -21.58 49.99 33.07
N GLN A 26 -20.42 50.13 33.72
CA GLN A 26 -19.91 49.33 34.84
C GLN A 26 -19.90 47.81 34.59
N ARG A 27 -18.77 47.27 34.07
CA ARG A 27 -17.90 46.28 34.77
C ARG A 27 -16.81 45.72 33.84
N GLN A 28 -15.58 45.78 34.35
CA GLN A 28 -14.54 44.71 34.40
C GLN A 28 -14.33 43.83 33.15
N ASP A 29 -13.14 43.55 32.67
CA ASP A 29 -11.80 43.63 33.25
C ASP A 29 -10.80 43.34 32.12
N ARG A 30 -9.53 43.69 32.36
CA ARG A 30 -8.35 43.13 31.69
C ARG A 30 -8.18 43.28 30.17
N ARG A 31 -7.33 44.27 29.84
CA ARG A 31 -6.21 44.08 28.91
C ARG A 31 -5.53 42.73 29.21
N GLU A 32 -5.38 41.84 28.22
CA GLU A 32 -4.29 40.84 28.19
C GLU A 32 -4.30 39.99 26.89
N HIS A 33 -3.15 39.96 26.21
CA HIS A 33 -2.71 39.05 25.12
C HIS A 33 -3.46 39.18 23.77
N GLN A 34 -2.94 39.64 22.63
CA GLN A 34 -1.58 39.60 22.07
C GLN A 34 -0.79 38.35 22.47
N GLY A 35 -1.23 37.20 21.95
CA GLY A 35 -0.51 35.95 22.10
C GLY A 35 -1.40 34.72 21.92
N ASP A 36 -2.05 34.54 20.76
CA ASP A 36 -2.72 33.25 20.51
C ASP A 36 -2.65 32.74 19.07
N GLY A 37 -1.58 33.11 18.35
CA GLY A 37 -1.16 32.39 17.14
C GLY A 37 -0.51 31.03 17.44
N GLY A 38 -0.36 30.68 18.72
CA GLY A 38 0.18 29.40 19.18
C GLY A 38 -0.89 28.33 19.33
N LEU A 39 -1.97 28.58 20.10
CA LEU A 39 -3.00 27.56 20.36
C LEU A 39 -3.89 27.32 19.13
N GLY A 40 -4.15 28.35 18.31
CA GLY A 40 -4.85 28.19 17.03
C GLY A 40 -4.11 27.28 16.04
N LEU A 41 -2.77 27.34 16.02
CA LEU A 41 -1.93 26.44 15.22
C LEU A 41 -2.03 24.99 15.73
N PHE A 42 -2.06 24.77 17.05
CA PHE A 42 -2.24 23.45 17.63
C PHE A 42 -3.60 22.83 17.29
N VAL A 43 -4.68 23.62 17.36
CA VAL A 43 -6.03 23.15 16.99
C VAL A 43 -6.11 22.78 15.50
N GLN A 44 -5.41 23.52 14.63
CA GLN A 44 -5.34 23.21 13.20
C GLN A 44 -4.42 22.04 12.86
N LEU A 45 -3.34 21.80 13.63
CA LEU A 45 -2.41 20.69 13.45
C LEU A 45 -2.91 19.38 14.05
N MET A 46 -3.79 19.41 15.05
CA MET A 46 -4.43 18.23 15.65
C MET A 46 -5.02 17.24 14.63
N PRO A 47 -5.85 17.63 13.66
CA PRO A 47 -6.38 16.68 12.68
C PRO A 47 -5.28 16.03 11.82
N ILE A 48 -4.22 16.76 11.48
CA ILE A 48 -3.08 16.23 10.72
C ILE A 48 -2.30 15.23 11.59
N LEU A 49 -2.06 15.56 12.85
CA LEU A 49 -1.38 14.67 13.80
C LEU A 49 -2.18 13.39 14.06
N ILE A 50 -3.51 13.49 14.21
CA ILE A 50 -4.38 12.32 14.36
C ILE A 50 -4.29 11.43 13.12
N LEU A 51 -4.33 12.01 11.91
CA LEU A 51 -4.18 11.23 10.66
C LEU A 51 -2.82 10.52 10.59
N ILE A 52 -1.73 11.17 11.00
CA ILE A 52 -0.40 10.57 11.05
C ILE A 52 -0.33 9.44 12.07
N VAL A 53 -0.86 9.66 13.28
CA VAL A 53 -0.88 8.64 14.35
C VAL A 53 -1.74 7.45 13.93
N VAL A 54 -2.95 7.68 13.41
CA VAL A 54 -3.83 6.60 12.91
C VAL A 54 -3.15 5.85 11.76
N SER A 55 -2.47 6.55 10.85
CA SER A 55 -1.74 5.91 9.75
C SER A 55 -0.56 5.06 10.26
N ALA A 56 0.19 5.57 11.25
CA ALA A 56 1.32 4.85 11.84
C ALA A 56 0.86 3.63 12.66
N LEU A 57 -0.21 3.76 13.45
CA LEU A 57 -0.81 2.66 14.18
C LEU A 57 -1.41 1.62 13.23
N SER A 58 -2.02 2.06 12.13
CA SER A 58 -2.51 1.17 11.07
C SER A 58 -1.38 0.38 10.41
N GLN A 59 -0.20 1.00 10.22
CA GLN A 59 1.00 0.32 9.70
C GLN A 59 1.57 -0.70 10.69
N MET A 60 1.52 -0.42 12.00
CA MET A 60 1.91 -1.39 13.03
C MET A 60 0.91 -2.55 13.17
N MET A 61 -0.36 -2.32 12.82
CA MET A 61 -1.41 -3.34 12.73
C MET A 61 -1.48 -4.05 11.37
N VAL A 62 -0.54 -3.78 10.44
CA VAL A 62 -0.36 -4.67 9.28
C VAL A 62 0.25 -5.96 9.81
N SER A 63 -0.65 -6.86 10.23
CA SER A 63 -0.38 -8.24 10.56
C SER A 63 0.62 -8.80 9.56
N SER A 64 1.77 -9.24 10.05
CA SER A 64 2.68 -10.05 9.25
C SER A 64 1.87 -11.17 8.61
N PRO A 65 1.97 -11.39 7.28
CA PRO A 65 1.16 -12.39 6.62
C PRO A 65 1.35 -13.73 7.33
N PRO A 66 0.27 -14.53 7.54
CA PRO A 66 0.35 -15.76 8.33
C PRO A 66 1.22 -16.85 7.66
N TYR A 67 1.69 -16.61 6.44
CA TYR A 67 2.55 -17.49 5.67
C TYR A 67 3.59 -16.73 4.85
N SER A 68 4.59 -17.47 4.36
CA SER A 68 5.57 -17.00 3.38
C SER A 68 5.91 -18.10 2.36
N LEU A 69 6.12 -17.73 1.10
CA LEU A 69 6.52 -18.68 0.03
C LEU A 69 8.01 -19.08 0.12
N SER A 70 8.82 -18.30 0.87
CA SER A 70 10.22 -18.58 1.14
C SER A 70 10.45 -18.68 2.64
N GLN A 71 11.40 -19.51 3.03
CA GLN A 71 11.71 -19.69 4.45
C GLN A 71 12.23 -18.38 5.04
N ARG A 72 11.57 -17.91 6.11
CA ARG A 72 11.95 -16.65 6.76
C ARG A 72 12.04 -16.84 8.29
N PRO A 73 13.20 -17.35 8.79
CA PRO A 73 13.38 -17.64 10.21
C PRO A 73 13.19 -16.42 11.11
N SER A 74 13.52 -15.22 10.60
CA SER A 74 13.39 -13.97 11.35
C SER A 74 11.95 -13.61 11.76
N VAL A 75 10.94 -14.19 11.10
CA VAL A 75 9.51 -13.94 11.37
C VAL A 75 8.83 -15.20 11.92
N GLY A 76 9.59 -16.27 12.21
CA GLY A 76 9.04 -17.53 12.70
C GLY A 76 8.39 -18.40 11.63
N HIS A 77 8.52 -18.07 10.34
CA HIS A 77 8.03 -18.92 9.24
C HIS A 77 9.03 -20.04 8.94
N VAL A 78 9.04 -21.07 9.80
CA VAL A 78 9.98 -22.21 9.73
C VAL A 78 9.27 -23.51 9.35
N HIS A 79 7.97 -23.64 9.61
CA HIS A 79 7.24 -24.88 9.38
C HIS A 79 6.81 -25.01 7.93
N ARG A 80 7.38 -25.98 7.22
CA ARG A 80 7.08 -26.26 5.82
C ARG A 80 5.75 -27.01 5.71
N ARG A 81 4.83 -26.46 4.91
CA ARG A 81 3.57 -27.10 4.49
C ARG A 81 3.42 -27.07 2.98
N MET A 82 2.49 -27.85 2.46
CA MET A 82 2.16 -27.91 1.03
C MET A 82 0.65 -27.77 0.84
N THR A 83 0.24 -27.03 -0.18
CA THR A 83 -1.19 -26.90 -0.53
C THR A 83 -1.73 -28.19 -1.15
N GLU A 84 -3.05 -28.41 -1.07
CA GLU A 84 -3.68 -29.65 -1.57
C GLU A 84 -3.66 -29.75 -3.10
N HIS A 85 -3.98 -28.66 -3.81
CA HIS A 85 -4.16 -28.70 -5.27
C HIS A 85 -2.86 -28.54 -6.05
N LEU A 86 -2.16 -27.42 -5.86
CA LEU A 86 -0.94 -27.10 -6.62
C LEU A 86 0.34 -27.61 -5.96
N LYS A 87 0.25 -28.22 -4.76
CA LYS A 87 1.39 -28.70 -3.97
C LYS A 87 2.46 -27.63 -3.78
N VAL A 88 2.03 -26.38 -3.62
CA VAL A 88 2.93 -25.24 -3.43
C VAL A 88 3.49 -25.32 -2.03
N THR A 89 4.83 -25.29 -1.92
CA THR A 89 5.50 -25.26 -0.62
C THR A 89 5.41 -23.85 -0.02
N TYR A 90 4.90 -23.76 1.20
CA TYR A 90 4.83 -22.51 1.97
C TYR A 90 5.28 -22.73 3.41
N TYR A 91 5.67 -21.66 4.08
CA TYR A 91 6.21 -21.68 5.43
C TYR A 91 5.31 -20.89 6.37
N VAL A 92 4.99 -21.48 7.52
CA VAL A 92 4.10 -20.93 8.54
C VAL A 92 4.77 -20.90 9.91
N SER A 93 4.15 -20.20 10.85
CA SER A 93 4.53 -20.19 12.27
C SER A 93 4.07 -21.45 13.00
N GLU A 94 4.60 -21.69 14.21
CA GLU A 94 4.26 -22.83 15.06
C GLU A 94 2.75 -22.91 15.39
N ASN A 95 2.13 -21.76 15.70
CA ASN A 95 0.73 -21.65 16.11
C ASN A 95 -0.29 -21.74 14.93
N PHE A 96 0.19 -21.80 13.69
CA PHE A 96 -0.69 -21.75 12.51
C PHE A 96 -1.69 -22.93 12.44
N ALA A 97 -1.28 -24.12 12.91
CA ALA A 97 -2.14 -25.30 12.88
C ALA A 97 -3.33 -25.21 13.86
N GLU A 98 -3.17 -24.45 14.95
CA GLU A 98 -4.23 -24.22 15.94
C GLU A 98 -5.16 -23.09 15.51
N GLU A 99 -4.60 -22.04 14.88
CA GLU A 99 -5.34 -20.84 14.46
C GLU A 99 -6.14 -21.05 13.16
N TYR A 100 -5.61 -21.80 12.20
CA TYR A 100 -6.21 -21.98 10.88
C TYR A 100 -6.61 -23.44 10.64
N THR A 101 -7.89 -23.74 10.82
CA THR A 101 -8.49 -25.07 10.59
C THR A 101 -9.70 -25.01 9.67
N GLY A 102 -10.04 -26.15 9.04
CA GLY A 102 -11.24 -26.30 8.22
C GLY A 102 -11.31 -25.36 7.02
N THR A 103 -12.36 -24.53 6.96
CA THR A 103 -12.60 -23.59 5.84
C THR A 103 -11.59 -22.44 5.81
N ASN A 104 -11.12 -21.97 6.97
CA ASN A 104 -10.11 -20.91 7.03
C ASN A 104 -8.77 -21.38 6.45
N LEU A 105 -8.39 -22.64 6.71
CA LEU A 105 -7.21 -23.24 6.11
C LEU A 105 -7.31 -23.26 4.57
N LYS A 106 -8.46 -23.69 4.03
CA LYS A 106 -8.67 -23.71 2.57
C LYS A 106 -8.59 -22.31 1.93
N ASN A 107 -9.08 -21.28 2.63
CA ASN A 107 -8.96 -19.91 2.15
C ASN A 107 -7.51 -19.44 2.15
N VAL A 108 -6.72 -19.78 3.19
CA VAL A 108 -5.29 -19.48 3.23
C VAL A 108 -4.55 -20.23 2.13
N GLU A 109 -4.81 -21.51 1.92
CA GLU A 109 -4.18 -22.29 0.85
C GLU A 109 -4.50 -21.73 -0.53
N ARG A 110 -5.74 -21.30 -0.78
CA ARG A 110 -6.10 -20.59 -2.02
C ARG A 110 -5.31 -19.29 -2.18
N SER A 111 -5.19 -18.49 -1.12
CA SER A 111 -4.39 -17.26 -1.13
C SER A 111 -2.91 -17.54 -1.42
N VAL A 112 -2.35 -18.61 -0.84
CA VAL A 112 -0.98 -19.08 -1.12
C VAL A 112 -0.80 -19.44 -2.59
N GLU A 113 -1.77 -20.15 -3.17
CA GLU A 113 -1.76 -20.54 -4.58
C GLU A 113 -1.85 -19.34 -5.53
N ASP A 114 -2.75 -18.40 -5.24
CA ASP A 114 -2.91 -17.16 -6.00
C ASP A 114 -1.62 -16.32 -5.97
N ASP A 115 -1.03 -16.14 -4.79
CA ASP A 115 0.24 -15.42 -4.61
C ASP A 115 1.40 -16.11 -5.34
N TYR A 116 1.44 -17.44 -5.32
CA TYR A 116 2.45 -18.22 -6.02
C TYR A 116 2.36 -18.01 -7.54
N ILE A 117 1.15 -18.04 -8.10
CA ILE A 117 0.91 -17.77 -9.53
C ILE A 117 1.28 -16.33 -9.88
N ALA A 118 0.89 -15.36 -9.04
CA ALA A 118 1.25 -13.95 -9.22
C ALA A 118 2.77 -13.74 -9.22
N ASN A 119 3.47 -14.40 -8.30
CA ASN A 119 4.93 -14.37 -8.22
C ASN A 119 5.57 -15.01 -9.47
N LEU A 120 5.10 -16.17 -9.91
CA LEU A 120 5.55 -16.81 -11.16
C LEU A 120 5.35 -15.91 -12.37
N ARG A 121 4.20 -15.24 -12.47
CA ARG A 121 3.90 -14.29 -13.55
C ARG A 121 4.86 -13.11 -13.55
N ASN A 122 5.13 -12.53 -12.38
CA ASN A 122 6.08 -11.42 -12.24
C ASN A 122 7.51 -11.84 -12.59
N ASN A 123 7.94 -13.01 -12.14
CA ASN A 123 9.27 -13.54 -12.46
C ASN A 123 9.41 -13.89 -13.94
N CYS A 124 8.37 -14.51 -14.53
CA CYS A 124 8.31 -14.76 -15.97
C CYS A 124 8.43 -13.45 -16.77
N TRP A 125 7.71 -12.39 -16.37
CA TRP A 125 7.81 -11.10 -17.03
C TRP A 125 9.22 -10.53 -16.95
N LYS A 126 9.87 -10.60 -15.78
CA LYS A 126 11.27 -10.17 -15.60
C LYS A 126 12.25 -10.98 -16.45
N GLU A 127 12.13 -12.31 -16.47
CA GLU A 127 12.97 -13.20 -17.28
C GLU A 127 12.82 -12.91 -18.78
N LYS A 128 11.57 -12.75 -19.24
CA LYS A 128 11.28 -12.39 -20.62
C LYS A 128 11.87 -11.03 -20.99
N GLN A 129 11.66 -10.03 -20.14
CA GLN A 129 12.21 -8.69 -20.33
C GLN A 129 13.74 -8.72 -20.40
N GLN A 130 14.39 -9.51 -19.55
CA GLN A 130 15.85 -9.68 -19.55
C GLN A 130 16.33 -10.33 -20.86
N LYS A 131 15.65 -11.39 -21.32
CA LYS A 131 15.96 -12.06 -22.58
C LYS A 131 15.79 -11.12 -23.78
N GLU A 132 14.66 -10.41 -23.84
CA GLU A 132 14.37 -9.44 -24.90
C GLU A 132 15.36 -8.26 -24.90
N GLY A 133 15.74 -7.76 -23.72
CA GLY A 133 16.76 -6.72 -23.59
C GLY A 133 18.13 -7.16 -24.11
N LEU A 134 18.54 -8.40 -23.84
CA LEU A 134 19.78 -8.97 -24.38
C LEU A 134 19.70 -9.18 -25.90
N LEU A 135 18.58 -9.70 -26.42
CA LEU A 135 18.36 -9.86 -27.85
C LEU A 135 18.39 -8.52 -28.59
N TYR A 136 17.75 -7.50 -28.03
CA TYR A 136 17.78 -6.14 -28.57
C TYR A 136 19.21 -5.59 -28.61
N ARG A 137 19.95 -5.71 -27.50
CA ARG A 137 21.35 -5.27 -27.43
C ARG A 137 22.23 -6.00 -28.46
N ALA A 138 22.08 -7.31 -28.59
CA ALA A 138 22.84 -8.10 -29.55
C ALA A 138 22.56 -7.68 -31.00
N ARG A 139 21.29 -7.42 -31.35
CA ARG A 139 20.90 -6.90 -32.67
C ARG A 139 21.43 -5.48 -32.92
N TYR A 140 21.40 -4.63 -31.90
CA TYR A 140 21.85 -3.25 -31.99
C TYR A 140 23.36 -3.14 -32.24
N PHE A 141 24.17 -3.93 -31.53
CA PHE A 141 25.63 -3.93 -31.69
C PHE A 141 26.13 -4.88 -32.79
N GLY A 142 25.28 -5.77 -33.32
CA GLY A 142 25.67 -6.77 -34.32
C GLY A 142 26.48 -7.95 -33.77
N ASP A 143 26.44 -8.18 -32.46
CA ASP A 143 27.17 -9.27 -31.80
C ASP A 143 26.42 -10.60 -31.92
N THR A 144 26.97 -11.50 -32.74
CA THR A 144 26.39 -12.81 -33.04
C THR A 144 26.52 -13.81 -31.89
N GLU A 145 27.58 -13.71 -31.09
CA GLU A 145 27.78 -14.59 -29.92
C GLU A 145 26.76 -14.23 -28.83
N LEU A 146 26.62 -12.93 -28.54
CA LEU A 146 25.63 -12.43 -27.60
C LEU A 146 24.20 -12.80 -28.04
N TYR A 147 23.92 -12.74 -29.34
CA TYR A 147 22.62 -13.14 -29.90
C TYR A 147 22.32 -14.62 -29.68
N GLN A 148 23.27 -15.51 -29.96
CA GLN A 148 23.11 -16.95 -29.74
C GLN A 148 22.94 -17.28 -28.25
N ARG A 149 23.71 -16.63 -27.37
CA ARG A 149 23.58 -16.79 -25.92
C ARG A 149 22.22 -16.32 -25.43
N ALA A 150 21.74 -15.16 -25.90
CA ALA A 150 20.43 -14.64 -25.54
C ALA A 150 19.29 -15.54 -26.04
N GLN A 151 19.42 -16.17 -27.22
CA GLN A 151 18.43 -17.15 -27.69
C GLN A 151 18.35 -18.39 -26.77
N LYS A 152 19.51 -18.93 -26.38
CA LYS A 152 19.63 -20.09 -25.49
C LYS A 152 19.25 -19.80 -24.04
N MET A 153 19.09 -18.52 -23.67
CA MET A 153 18.61 -18.14 -22.35
C MET A 153 17.20 -18.69 -22.12
N GLY A 154 17.06 -19.60 -21.17
CA GLY A 154 15.78 -20.16 -20.76
C GLY A 154 14.97 -19.20 -19.90
N THR A 155 13.66 -19.41 -19.86
CA THR A 155 12.72 -18.69 -18.98
C THR A 155 11.99 -19.70 -18.08
N PRO A 156 12.66 -20.23 -17.04
CA PRO A 156 12.12 -21.32 -16.22
C PRO A 156 10.86 -20.93 -15.44
N SER A 157 10.70 -19.65 -15.07
CA SER A 157 9.49 -19.19 -14.38
C SER A 157 8.29 -19.19 -15.33
N CYS A 158 8.52 -18.85 -16.61
CA CYS A 158 7.48 -18.90 -17.63
C CYS A 158 7.02 -20.33 -17.95
N SER A 159 7.94 -21.30 -18.02
CA SER A 159 7.57 -22.71 -18.25
C SER A 159 6.77 -23.27 -17.08
N ARG A 160 7.18 -22.98 -15.84
CA ARG A 160 6.41 -23.36 -14.64
C ARG A 160 5.02 -22.72 -14.64
N LEU A 161 4.92 -21.43 -15.02
CA LEU A 161 3.63 -20.76 -15.12
C LEU A 161 2.72 -21.45 -16.15
N SER A 162 3.21 -21.79 -17.34
CA SER A 162 2.40 -22.51 -18.33
C SER A 162 1.95 -23.88 -17.84
N ASP A 163 2.82 -24.60 -17.13
CA ASP A 163 2.48 -25.92 -16.56
C ASP A 163 1.39 -25.80 -15.49
N THR A 164 1.53 -24.84 -14.57
CA THR A 164 0.54 -24.59 -13.51
C THR A 164 -0.82 -24.17 -14.08
N LEU A 165 -0.85 -23.27 -15.07
CA LEU A 165 -2.08 -22.84 -15.75
C LEU A 165 -2.74 -23.97 -16.54
N THR A 166 -1.95 -24.91 -17.05
CA THR A 166 -2.48 -26.09 -17.75
C THR A 166 -3.11 -27.03 -16.74
N CYS A 167 -2.46 -27.30 -15.61
CA CYS A 167 -3.01 -28.12 -14.52
C CYS A 167 -4.37 -27.56 -14.00
N LEU A 168 -4.46 -26.23 -13.82
CA LEU A 168 -5.70 -25.56 -13.39
C LEU A 168 -6.85 -25.62 -14.41
N LYS A 169 -6.58 -25.88 -15.68
CA LYS A 169 -7.64 -26.08 -16.69
C LYS A 169 -8.22 -27.49 -16.67
N PHE A 170 -7.51 -28.44 -16.07
CA PHE A 170 -7.91 -29.85 -16.00
C PHE A 170 -8.60 -30.21 -14.67
N TRP A 171 -8.58 -29.30 -13.69
CA TRP A 171 -9.31 -29.38 -12.42
C TRP A 171 -10.51 -28.44 -12.45
#